data_AF-A0A7X8C5N6-F1
#
_entry.id   AF-A0A7X8C5N6-F1
#
_cell.length_a   1.000
_cell.length_b   1.000
_cell.length_c   1.000
_cell.angle_alpha   90.00
_cell.angle_beta   90.00
_cell.angle_gamma   90.00
#
_symmetry.space_group_name_H-M   'P 1'
#
loop_
_entity.id
_entity.type
_entity.pdbx_description
1 polymer ?
#
loop_
_entity_poly.entity_id
_entity_poly.type
_entity_poly.pdbx_seq_one_letter_code
_entity_poly.pdbx_strand_id
1 'polypeptide(L)' 'MKEFRDCKGRIACKGDPKTGFLEVLYKRCRTSTILNVGGTFKIEREGVVTKITRKCSNEFSVNSYVA' A
#
# COMPACT_ATOMS: atom_id res chain seq x y z
N MET A 1 0.74 5.67 11.36
CA MET A 1 1.17 5.29 9.99
C MET A 1 2.31 4.27 10.05
N LYS A 2 2.10 3.10 9.43
CA LYS A 2 3.10 2.05 9.21
C LYS A 2 3.66 2.14 7.79
N GLU A 3 4.92 1.78 7.62
CA GLU A 3 5.54 1.67 6.30
C GLU A 3 5.37 0.24 5.78
N PHE A 4 4.94 0.11 4.53
CA PHE A 4 4.80 -1.16 3.84
C PHE A 4 5.86 -1.23 2.75
N ARG A 5 6.64 -2.30 2.78
CA ARG A 5 7.72 -2.55 1.83
C ARG A 5 7.27 -3.55 0.78
N ASP A 6 7.78 -3.38 -0.44
CA ASP A 6 7.64 -4.38 -1.49
C ASP A 6 8.64 -5.54 -1.30
N CYS A 7 8.52 -6.59 -2.10
CA CYS A 7 9.41 -7.74 -2.16
C CYS A 7 10.89 -7.41 -2.44
N LYS A 8 11.20 -6.27 -3.05
CA LYS A 8 12.56 -5.73 -3.20
C LYS A 8 13.02 -4.86 -2.01
N GLY A 9 12.23 -4.79 -0.94
CA GLY A 9 12.53 -4.02 0.27
C GLY A 9 12.33 -2.51 0.14
N ARG A 10 11.81 -2.01 -0.99
CA ARG A 10 11.55 -0.58 -1.21
C ARG A 10 10.26 -0.17 -0.50
N ILE A 11 10.15 1.09 -0.05
CA ILE A 11 8.90 1.60 0.52
C ILE A 11 7.85 1.71 -0.59
N ALA A 12 6.86 0.80 -0.56
CA ALA A 12 5.75 0.79 -1.50
C ALA A 12 4.73 1.87 -1.10
N CYS A 13 4.32 1.88 0.16
CA CYS A 13 3.40 2.87 0.70
C CYS A 13 3.59 3.06 2.21
N LYS A 14 2.98 4.12 2.74
CA LYS A 14 2.75 4.32 4.17
C LYS A 14 1.24 4.31 4.39
N GLY A 15 0.77 3.70 5.46
CA GLY A 15 -0.66 3.65 5.71
C GLY A 15 -1.01 3.59 7.18
N ASP A 16 -2.19 4.08 7.52
CA ASP A 16 -2.74 3.99 8.86
C ASP A 16 -3.93 3.02 8.90
N PRO A 17 -3.79 1.84 9.53
CA PRO A 17 -4.82 0.81 9.48
C PRO A 17 -6.12 1.23 10.17
N LYS A 18 -6.05 2.11 11.18
CA LYS A 18 -7.23 2.61 11.91
C LYS A 18 -8.10 3.49 11.02
N THR A 19 -7.49 4.41 10.30
CA THR A 19 -8.22 5.35 9.44
C THR A 19 -8.46 4.79 8.04
N GLY A 20 -7.67 3.80 7.60
CA GLY A 20 -7.68 3.32 6.22
C GLY A 20 -6.86 4.20 5.28
N PHE A 21 -6.19 5.24 5.79
CA PHE A 21 -5.41 6.16 4.97
C PHE A 21 -4.18 5.44 4.40
N LEU A 22 -3.94 5.61 3.11
CA LEU A 22 -2.78 5.11 2.40
C LEU A 22 -2.13 6.24 1.62
N GLU A 23 -0.81 6.23 1.60
CA GLU A 23 0.00 7.23 0.95
C GLU A 23 1.19 6.60 0.25
N VAL A 24 1.43 7.07 -0.96
CA VAL A 24 2.32 6.48 -1.93
C VAL A 24 3.14 7.60 -2.53
N LEU A 25 4.42 7.66 -2.14
CA LEU A 25 5.37 8.61 -2.69
C LEU A 25 6.23 7.91 -3.74
N TYR A 26 6.20 8.38 -4.99
CA TYR A 26 7.03 7.85 -6.08
C TYR A 26 7.41 8.96 -7.05
N LYS A 27 8.71 9.07 -7.40
CA LYS A 27 9.24 10.09 -8.34
C LYS A 27 8.70 11.51 -8.06
N ARG A 28 8.66 11.91 -6.79
CA ARG A 28 8.09 13.20 -6.30
C ARG A 28 6.58 13.37 -6.46
N CYS A 29 5.85 12.38 -6.97
CA CYS A 29 4.39 12.34 -6.96
C CYS A 29 3.91 11.67 -5.67
N ARG A 30 3.00 12.34 -4.97
CA ARG A 30 2.33 11.82 -3.77
C ARG A 30 0.90 11.45 -4.15
N THR A 31 0.58 10.18 -4.07
CA THR A 31 -0.79 9.68 -4.23
C THR A 31 -1.30 9.26 -2.86
N SER A 32 -2.39 9.85 -2.41
CA SER A 32 -3.07 9.47 -1.17
C SER A 32 -4.46 8.94 -1.48
N THR A 33 -4.90 7.96 -0.70
CA THR A 33 -6.23 7.41 -0.81
C THR A 33 -6.72 6.95 0.57
N ILE A 34 -8.03 6.80 0.73
CA ILE A 34 -8.63 6.23 1.92
C ILE A 34 -9.27 4.91 1.50
N LEU A 35 -8.77 3.82 2.05
CA LEU A 35 -9.26 2.47 1.78
C LEU A 35 -10.31 2.07 2.80
N ASN A 36 -11.52 1.78 2.33
CA ASN A 36 -12.55 1.15 3.13
C ASN A 36 -12.19 -0.32 3.43
N VAL A 37 -12.79 -0.89 4.47
CA VAL A 37 -12.62 -2.31 4.81
C VAL A 37 -13.09 -3.17 3.62
N GLY A 38 -12.28 -4.16 3.23
CA GLY A 38 -12.49 -4.96 2.02
C GLY A 38 -11.91 -4.32 0.75
N GLY A 39 -11.55 -3.04 0.78
CA GLY A 39 -10.93 -2.35 -0.35
C GLY A 39 -9.53 -2.89 -0.65
N THR A 40 -9.16 -2.86 -1.93
CA THR A 40 -7.83 -3.25 -2.40
C THR A 40 -7.20 -2.09 -3.18
N PHE A 41 -5.96 -1.79 -2.87
CA PHE A 41 -5.14 -0.79 -3.53
C PHE A 41 -3.96 -1.48 -4.23
N LYS A 42 -3.82 -1.28 -5.54
CA LYS A 42 -2.74 -1.86 -6.34
C LYS A 42 -1.74 -0.77 -6.72
N ILE A 43 -0.46 -1.06 -6.50
CA ILE A 43 0.66 -0.20 -6.85
C ILE A 43 1.53 -0.98 -7.83
N GLU A 44 1.75 -0.41 -9.01
CA GLU A 44 2.62 -1.00 -10.04
C GLU A 44 3.80 -0.06 -10.27
N ARG A 45 5.01 -0.52 -9.99
CA ARG A 45 6.23 0.29 -10.07
C ARG A 45 7.39 -0.59 -10.53
N GLU A 46 8.06 -0.22 -11.63
CA GLU A 46 9.30 -0.87 -12.10
C GLU A 46 9.25 -2.42 -12.09
N GLY A 47 8.16 -3.00 -12.64
CA GLY A 47 7.96 -4.45 -12.72
C GLY A 47 7.60 -5.13 -11.39
N VAL A 48 7.29 -4.37 -10.35
CA VAL A 48 6.76 -4.88 -9.09
C VAL A 48 5.31 -4.46 -8.92
N VAL A 49 4.47 -5.42 -8.57
CA VAL A 49 3.09 -5.18 -8.18
C VAL A 49 2.96 -5.38 -6.67
N THR A 50 2.54 -4.33 -5.95
CA THR A 50 2.18 -4.39 -4.54
C THR A 50 0.67 -4.20 -4.40
N LYS A 51 -0.01 -5.20 -3.84
CA LYS A 51 -1.43 -5.16 -3.49
C LYS A 51 -1.58 -4.98 -1.99
N ILE A 52 -2.22 -3.90 -1.58
CA ILE A 52 -2.59 -3.63 -0.19
C ILE A 52 -4.09 -3.82 -0.07
N THR A 53 -4.52 -4.74 0.78
CA THR A 53 -5.93 -4.98 1.07
C THR A 53 -6.20 -4.66 2.52
N ARG A 54 -7.19 -3.81 2.78
CA ARG A 54 -7.64 -3.57 4.16
C ARG A 54 -8.55 -4.71 4.59
N LYS A 55 -8.02 -5.68 5.34
CA LYS A 55 -8.80 -6.85 5.77
C LYS A 55 -9.84 -6.48 6.81
N CYS A 56 -9.44 -5.69 7.79
CA CYS A 56 -10.28 -5.29 8.91
C CYS A 56 -10.01 -3.83 9.27
N SER A 57 -10.82 -3.27 10.17
CA SER A 57 -10.72 -1.88 10.64
C SER A 57 -9.36 -1.51 11.24
N ASN A 58 -8.50 -2.50 11.53
CA ASN A 58 -7.20 -2.34 12.15
C ASN A 58 -6.05 -3.09 11.45
N GLU A 59 -6.29 -3.65 10.26
CA GLU A 59 -5.28 -4.48 9.60
C GLU A 59 -5.23 -4.27 8.08
N PHE A 60 -4.00 -4.12 7.58
CA PHE A 60 -3.68 -4.15 6.15
C PHE A 60 -2.86 -5.39 5.84
N SER A 61 -3.30 -6.13 4.83
CA SER A 61 -2.56 -7.22 4.22
C SER A 61 -1.80 -6.68 3.02
N VAL A 62 -0.50 -6.93 2.95
CA VAL A 62 0.34 -6.48 1.83
C VAL A 62 0.93 -7.70 1.14
N ASN A 63 0.62 -7.86 -0.14
CA ASN A 63 1.23 -8.85 -1.01
C ASN A 63 2.00 -8.13 -2.11
N SER A 64 3.23 -8.55 -2.35
CA SER A 64 4.03 -8.02 -3.45
C SER A 64 4.64 -9.15 -4.25
N TYR A 65 4.68 -8.98 -5.57
CA TYR A 65 5.26 -9.93 -6.50
C TYR A 65 5.88 -9.20 -7.69
N VAL A 66 6.86 -9.84 -8.33
CA VAL A 66 7.43 -9.38 -9.58
C VAL A 66 6.49 -9.78 -10.70
N ALA A 67 6.09 -8.83 -11.53
CA ALA A 67 5.22 -9.04 -12.69
C ALA A 67 6.02 -9.16 -13.99
#